data_AF-A0A964I428-F1
#
_entry.id   AF-A0A964I428-F1
#
_cell.length_a   1.000
_cell.length_b   1.000
_cell.length_c   1.000
_cell.angle_alpha   90.00
_cell.angle_beta   90.00
_cell.angle_gamma   90.00
#
_symmetry.space_group_name_H-M   'P 1'
#
loop_
_entity.id
_entity.type
_entity.pdbx_description
1 polymer ?
#
loop_
_entity_poly.entity_id
_entity_poly.type
_entity_poly.pdbx_seq_one_letter_code
_entity_poly.pdbx_strand_id
1 'polypeptide(L)'
;CLVALQPSVHYDIQFVGGIKTALFGGEGLFFATLQGPGRVWLQSLPLSRMADRIYSAAPQSKGWRKEEGSILDRVGGLGDLIDGR
;
A
#
# COMPACT_ATOMS: atom_id res chain seq x y z
N CYS A 1 13.06 3.96 -9.13
CA CYS A 1 12.14 4.96 -9.68
C CYS A 1 12.91 6.14 -10.22
N LEU A 2 12.72 6.42 -11.51
CA LEU A 2 13.44 7.46 -12.24
C LEU A 2 13.21 8.83 -11.61
N VAL A 3 14.30 9.53 -11.30
CA VAL A 3 14.28 10.89 -10.71
C VAL A 3 14.65 11.93 -11.76
N ALA A 4 15.72 11.66 -12.51
CA ALA A 4 16.22 12.55 -13.54
C ALA A 4 17.00 11.75 -14.60
N LEU A 5 17.11 12.32 -15.79
CA LEU A 5 17.88 11.79 -16.92
C LEU A 5 18.50 12.95 -17.71
N GLN A 6 19.65 12.71 -18.32
CA GLN A 6 20.27 13.68 -19.23
C GLN A 6 19.53 13.74 -20.58
N PRO A 7 19.52 14.88 -21.29
CA PRO A 7 18.78 15.03 -22.55
C PRO A 7 19.18 14.05 -23.66
N SER A 8 20.38 13.51 -23.60
CA SER A 8 20.91 12.50 -24.53
C SER A 8 20.35 11.09 -24.31
N VAL A 9 19.59 10.88 -23.22
CA VAL A 9 18.93 9.61 -22.91
C VAL A 9 17.50 9.65 -23.43
N HIS A 10 17.18 8.73 -24.35
CA HIS A 10 15.81 8.47 -24.78
C HIS A 10 15.02 7.76 -23.68
N TYR A 11 13.80 8.24 -23.45
CA TYR A 11 12.87 7.74 -22.44
C TYR A 11 11.55 7.35 -23.10
N ASP A 12 11.13 6.11 -22.85
CA ASP A 12 9.83 5.58 -23.30
C ASP A 12 9.13 4.86 -22.13
N ILE A 13 7.80 4.99 -22.06
CA ILE A 13 6.97 4.33 -21.05
C ILE A 13 6.23 3.19 -21.72
N GLN A 14 6.57 1.97 -21.36
CA GLN A 14 5.88 0.79 -21.85
C GLN A 14 4.97 0.21 -20.78
N PHE A 15 3.70 0.07 -21.15
CA PHE A 15 2.73 -0.65 -20.35
C PHE A 15 2.99 -2.14 -20.50
N VAL A 16 3.37 -2.81 -19.41
CA VAL A 16 3.67 -4.25 -19.46
C VAL A 16 2.46 -4.95 -18.88
N GLY A 17 1.67 -5.50 -19.80
CA GLY A 17 0.24 -5.64 -19.62
C GLY A 17 -0.25 -6.70 -18.63
N GLY A 18 -1.51 -6.50 -18.26
CA GLY A 18 -2.40 -7.44 -17.59
C GLY A 18 -3.05 -6.83 -16.34
N ILE A 19 -4.39 -6.75 -16.28
CA ILE A 19 -5.13 -6.42 -15.04
C ILE A 19 -4.68 -7.33 -13.88
N LYS A 20 -4.35 -8.60 -14.18
CA LYS A 20 -3.82 -9.53 -13.19
C LYS A 20 -2.42 -9.12 -12.69
N THR A 21 -1.51 -8.71 -13.57
CA THR A 21 -0.18 -8.22 -13.19
C THR A 21 -0.26 -6.92 -12.39
N ALA A 22 -1.20 -6.04 -12.74
CA ALA A 22 -1.52 -4.82 -12.00
C ALA A 22 -1.96 -5.09 -10.57
N LEU A 23 -2.86 -6.05 -10.39
CA LEU A 23 -3.53 -6.32 -9.12
C LEU A 23 -2.74 -7.27 -8.21
N PHE A 24 -1.92 -8.17 -8.77
CA PHE A 24 -1.21 -9.20 -8.02
C PHE A 24 0.32 -9.03 -8.01
N GLY A 25 0.88 -8.14 -8.84
CA GLY A 25 2.33 -8.01 -9.00
C GLY A 25 3.02 -7.14 -7.96
N GLY A 26 2.36 -6.10 -7.40
CA GLY A 26 2.99 -5.13 -6.49
C GLY A 26 4.18 -4.35 -7.10
N GLU A 27 4.53 -4.64 -8.35
CA GLU A 27 5.56 -4.02 -9.16
C GLU A 27 4.85 -3.36 -10.34
N GLY A 28 4.89 -2.02 -10.37
CA GLY A 28 3.98 -1.19 -11.17
C GLY A 28 3.80 -1.59 -12.63
N LEU A 29 2.62 -1.23 -13.14
CA LEU A 29 2.10 -1.43 -14.50
C LEU A 29 2.92 -0.83 -15.66
N PHE A 30 3.93 -0.03 -15.37
CA PHE A 30 4.63 0.79 -16.35
C PHE A 30 6.14 0.64 -16.15
N PHE A 31 6.83 0.08 -17.14
CA PHE A 31 8.29 0.09 -17.18
C PHE A 31 8.78 1.28 -18.00
N ALA A 32 9.80 1.95 -17.48
CA ALA A 32 10.52 3.00 -18.19
C ALA A 32 11.71 2.37 -18.94
N THR A 33 11.74 2.52 -20.25
CA THR A 33 12.88 2.16 -21.08
C THR A 33 13.77 3.38 -21.26
N LEU A 34 15.06 3.24 -20.93
CA LEU A 34 16.06 4.30 -21.02
C LEU A 34 17.18 3.86 -21.96
N GLN A 35 17.44 4.61 -23.03
CA GLN A 35 18.40 4.24 -24.07
C GLN A 35 19.27 5.43 -24.48
N GLY A 36 20.56 5.18 -24.72
CA GLY A 36 21.50 6.19 -25.16
C GLY A 36 22.51 6.61 -24.07
N PRO A 37 23.57 7.34 -24.47
CA PRO A 37 24.64 7.71 -23.56
C PRO A 37 24.19 8.84 -22.62
N GLY A 38 24.46 8.68 -21.33
CA GLY A 38 24.17 9.71 -20.34
C GLY A 38 23.99 9.14 -18.94
N ARG A 39 23.75 10.04 -17.98
CA ARG A 39 23.48 9.71 -16.59
C ARG A 39 21.98 9.64 -16.34
N VAL A 40 21.62 8.65 -15.53
CA VAL A 40 20.27 8.43 -15.04
C VAL A 40 20.35 8.34 -13.52
N TRP A 41 19.44 9.02 -12.84
CA TRP A 41 19.32 8.95 -11.38
C TRP A 41 18.07 8.15 -11.01
N LEU A 42 18.27 7.11 -10.20
CA LEU A 42 17.21 6.22 -9.74
C LEU A 42 17.08 6.30 -8.21
N GLN A 43 15.84 6.38 -7.74
CA GLN A 43 15.46 6.24 -6.35
C GLN A 43 15.11 4.77 -6.03
N SER A 44 15.72 4.22 -4.99
CA SER A 44 15.51 2.83 -4.54
C SER A 44 14.11 2.63 -3.93
N LEU A 45 13.72 3.55 -3.05
CA LEU A 45 12.44 3.58 -2.35
C LEU A 45 11.61 4.78 -2.83
N PRO A 46 10.87 4.66 -3.93
CA PRO A 46 9.89 5.69 -4.28
C PRO A 46 8.90 5.89 -3.14
N LEU A 47 8.45 7.13 -2.97
CA LEU A 47 7.52 7.52 -1.92
C LEU A 47 6.26 6.64 -1.89
N SER A 48 5.74 6.22 -3.05
CA SER A 48 4.59 5.32 -3.14
C SER A 48 4.86 3.95 -2.51
N ARG A 49 5.96 3.27 -2.87
CA ARG A 49 6.34 1.99 -2.23
C ARG A 49 6.62 2.18 -0.74
N MET A 50 7.23 3.29 -0.34
CA MET A 50 7.45 3.59 1.07
C MET A 50 6.12 3.77 1.82
N ALA A 51 5.17 4.52 1.24
CA ALA A 51 3.85 4.74 1.79
C ALA A 51 3.03 3.44 1.88
N ASP A 52 3.07 2.59 0.85
CA ASP A 52 2.43 1.26 0.89
C ASP A 52 3.05 0.37 1.97
N ARG A 53 4.37 0.39 2.12
CA ARG A 53 5.06 -0.33 3.20
C ARG A 53 4.64 0.19 4.56
N ILE A 54 4.60 1.51 4.76
CA ILE A 54 4.13 2.13 6.00
C ILE A 54 2.67 1.75 6.25
N TYR A 55 1.78 1.84 5.26
CA TYR A 55 0.37 1.48 5.39
C TYR A 55 0.18 -0.01 5.73
N SER A 56 0.96 -0.90 5.09
CA SER A 56 0.91 -2.34 5.36
C SER A 56 1.48 -2.72 6.73
N ALA A 57 2.47 -1.96 7.23
CA ALA A 57 3.12 -2.20 8.51
C ALA A 57 2.48 -1.41 9.67
N ALA A 58 1.71 -0.36 9.35
CA ALA A 58 0.91 0.35 10.32
C ALA A 58 -0.05 -0.66 10.95
N PRO A 59 -0.30 -0.57 12.28
CA PRO A 59 -1.36 -1.33 12.89
C PRO A 59 -2.61 -1.02 12.07
N GLN A 60 -3.11 -2.03 11.36
CA GLN A 60 -4.46 -1.95 10.86
C GLN A 60 -5.26 -1.78 12.13
N SER A 61 -5.75 -0.56 12.35
CA SER A 61 -6.82 -0.31 13.29
C SER A 61 -8.01 -1.05 12.71
N LYS A 62 -7.96 -2.40 12.77
CA LYS A 62 -9.09 -3.28 12.98
C LYS A 62 -9.86 -2.50 14.00
N GLY A 63 -10.99 -1.99 13.54
CA GLY A 63 -11.66 -0.88 14.17
C GLY A 63 -11.66 -1.05 15.67
N TRP A 64 -11.82 0.07 16.35
CA TRP A 64 -12.43 0.05 17.66
C TRP A 64 -13.78 -0.66 17.50
N ARG A 65 -13.78 -1.99 17.50
CA ARG A 65 -14.80 -2.80 18.11
C ARG A 65 -14.63 -2.36 19.54
N LYS A 66 -15.39 -1.33 19.87
CA LYS A 66 -15.79 -0.98 21.21
C LYS A 66 -16.44 -2.26 21.72
N GLU A 67 -15.61 -3.23 22.08
CA GLU A 67 -15.94 -4.31 22.99
C GLU A 67 -16.09 -3.60 24.33
N GLU A 68 -17.18 -2.84 24.46
CA GLU A 68 -17.85 -2.63 25.72
C GLU A 68 -18.46 -3.97 26.18
N GLY A 69 -17.66 -5.04 26.13
CA GLY A 69 -17.91 -6.26 26.87
C GLY A 69 -17.49 -5.95 28.30
N SER A 70 -18.35 -5.22 29.00
CA SER A 70 -18.27 -4.99 30.43
C SER A 70 -17.90 -6.31 31.10
N ILE A 71 -17.01 -6.28 32.08
CA ILE A 71 -16.59 -7.45 32.85
C ILE A 71 -17.81 -8.16 33.49
N LEU A 72 -18.92 -7.42 33.65
CA LEU A 72 -20.25 -7.91 34.03
C LEU A 72 -20.89 -8.85 32.99
N ASP A 73 -20.65 -8.65 31.70
CA ASP A 73 -21.21 -9.45 30.61
C ASP A 73 -20.56 -10.84 30.52
N ARG A 74 -19.24 -10.93 30.80
CA ARG A 74 -18.50 -12.21 30.83
C ARG A 74 -18.69 -13.03 32.11
N VAL A 75 -19.05 -12.40 33.24
CA VAL A 75 -19.10 -13.07 34.56
C VAL A 75 -20.53 -13.32 35.03
N GLY A 76 -21.55 -12.63 34.49
CA GLY A 76 -22.88 -12.70 35.08
C GLY A 76 -24.07 -12.53 34.15
N GLY A 77 -23.92 -12.53 32.81
CA GLY A 77 -25.07 -12.53 31.88
C GLY A 77 -26.11 -11.42 32.10
N LEU A 78 -25.73 -10.35 32.83
CA LEU A 78 -26.63 -9.25 33.22
C LEU A 78 -26.71 -8.17 32.14
N GLY A 79 -25.79 -8.16 31.16
CA GLY A 79 -25.77 -7.21 30.06
C GLY A 79 -27.02 -7.32 29.17
N ASP A 80 -27.39 -8.55 28.82
CA ASP A 80 -28.50 -8.87 27.92
C ASP A 80 -29.90 -8.60 28.53
N LEU A 81 -29.99 -8.42 29.86
CA LEU A 81 -31.23 -8.11 30.59
C LEU A 81 -31.47 -6.60 30.77
N ILE A 82 -30.43 -5.78 30.67
CA ILE A 82 -30.55 -4.31 30.72
C ILE A 82 -30.70 -3.73 29.31
N ASP A 83 -30.09 -4.35 28.30
CA ASP A 83 -30.13 -3.87 26.91
C ASP A 83 -31.36 -4.40 26.14
N GLY A 84 -32.43 -4.72 26.88
CA GLY A 84 -33.62 -5.36 26.33
C GLY A 84 -34.27 -4.51 25.25
N ARG A 85 -34.14 -4.92 23.99
CA ARG A 85 -34.96 -4.49 22.84
C ARG A 85 -35.08 -2.98 22.57
#